data_AF-A0A2J8SXC9-F1
#
_entry.id   AF-A0A2J8SXC9-F1
#
_cell.length_a   1.000
_cell.length_b   1.000
_cell.length_c   1.000
_cell.angle_alpha   90.00
_cell.angle_beta   90.00
_cell.angle_gamma   90.00
#
_symmetry.space_group_name_H-M   'P 1'
#
loop_
_entity.id
_entity.type
_entity.pdbx_description
1 polymer ?
#
loop_
_entity_poly.entity_id
_entity_poly.type
_entity_poly.pdbx_seq_one_letter_code
_entity_poly.pdbx_strand_id
1 'polypeptide(L)'
;IQKGTSVSQKVCEWKEPEELKQLLDLELRSQGESQEQILERCRAVIRYSVKTGHPRFFNQLFSGLDPHALAGRIITESLNTSQYTYEIAPVFVLMEEEVLRKLRALVGWSSGDGIFCPVSLLHPEGSCVSGTWH
;
A
#
# COMPACT_ATOMS: atom_id res chain seq x y z
N ILE A 1 -14.46 -9.09 -5.75
CA ILE A 1 -13.08 -8.73 -6.17
C ILE A 1 -13.01 -8.35 -7.67
N GLN A 2 -13.78 -8.99 -8.58
CA GLN A 2 -13.69 -8.76 -10.04
C GLN A 2 -14.01 -7.34 -10.59
N LYS A 3 -14.77 -6.49 -9.89
CA LYS A 3 -15.21 -5.20 -10.48
C LYS A 3 -14.09 -4.15 -10.60
N GLY A 4 -13.02 -4.28 -9.81
CA GLY A 4 -11.86 -3.38 -9.85
C GLY A 4 -10.97 -3.61 -11.06
N THR A 5 -10.89 -4.86 -11.52
CA THR A 5 -9.95 -5.35 -12.54
C THR A 5 -10.65 -5.74 -13.87
N SER A 6 -11.97 -5.63 -13.94
CA SER A 6 -12.74 -5.95 -15.15
C SER A 6 -12.79 -4.78 -16.14
N VAL A 7 -12.45 -5.04 -17.40
CA VAL A 7 -12.48 -4.07 -18.52
C VAL A 7 -13.88 -3.53 -18.86
N SER A 8 -14.94 -4.17 -18.36
CA SER A 8 -16.33 -3.74 -18.51
C SER A 8 -16.71 -2.59 -17.57
N GLN A 9 -15.84 -2.28 -16.61
CA GLN A 9 -16.09 -1.28 -15.56
C GLN A 9 -15.31 0.00 -15.86
N LYS A 10 -15.76 1.13 -15.30
CA LYS A 10 -15.01 2.38 -15.34
C LYS A 10 -13.72 2.24 -14.53
N VAL A 11 -12.61 2.84 -15.00
CA VAL A 11 -11.33 2.97 -14.28
C VAL A 11 -11.48 3.88 -13.05
N CYS A 12 -12.26 4.94 -13.18
CA CYS A 12 -12.56 5.91 -12.13
C CYS A 12 -13.98 6.46 -12.33
N GLU A 13 -14.69 6.73 -11.23
CA GLU A 13 -15.95 7.48 -11.23
C GLU A 13 -15.64 8.93 -10.82
N TRP A 14 -15.23 9.75 -11.79
CA TRP A 14 -14.81 11.13 -11.56
C TRP A 14 -15.92 11.98 -10.92
N LYS A 15 -15.52 12.78 -9.94
CA LYS A 15 -16.33 13.74 -9.18
C LYS A 15 -15.47 14.96 -8.89
N GLU A 16 -16.07 16.14 -8.96
CA GLU A 16 -15.38 17.37 -8.54
C GLU A 16 -15.10 17.33 -7.03
N PRO A 17 -14.01 17.96 -6.53
CA PRO A 17 -13.63 17.86 -5.12
C PRO A 17 -14.74 18.22 -4.13
N GLU A 18 -15.52 19.26 -4.41
CA GLU A 18 -16.63 19.68 -3.54
C GLU A 18 -17.81 18.71 -3.58
N GLU A 19 -18.12 18.14 -4.75
CA GLU A 19 -19.13 17.08 -4.87
C GLU A 19 -18.68 15.82 -4.10
N LEU A 20 -17.42 15.43 -4.21
CA LEU A 20 -16.89 14.24 -3.55
C LEU A 20 -16.86 14.38 -2.02
N LYS A 21 -16.51 15.56 -1.50
CA LYS A 21 -16.58 15.84 -0.06
C LYS A 21 -17.99 15.64 0.49
N GLN A 22 -19.01 16.15 -0.21
CA GLN A 22 -20.42 15.98 0.16
C GLN A 22 -20.83 14.51 0.12
N LEU A 23 -20.39 13.76 -0.89
CA LEU A 23 -20.70 12.33 -1.03
C LEU A 23 -20.03 11.44 0.03
N LEU A 24 -18.88 11.86 0.56
CA LEU A 24 -18.10 11.07 1.52
C LEU A 24 -18.39 11.42 2.99
N ASP A 25 -18.94 12.60 3.28
CA ASP A 25 -19.23 13.10 4.64
C ASP A 25 -18.04 12.83 5.59
N LEU A 26 -16.87 13.41 5.27
CA LEU A 26 -15.60 13.11 5.94
C LEU A 26 -15.42 13.78 7.32
N GLU A 27 -16.40 14.54 7.78
CA GLU A 27 -16.30 15.27 9.05
C GLU A 27 -16.29 14.30 10.23
N LEU A 28 -15.24 14.36 11.05
CA LEU A 28 -15.13 13.56 12.27
C LEU A 28 -15.97 14.20 13.38
N ARG A 29 -16.91 13.42 13.92
CA ARG A 29 -17.83 13.86 14.99
C ARG A 29 -17.44 13.19 16.32
N SER A 30 -18.00 13.71 17.41
CA SER A 30 -17.77 13.16 18.76
C SER A 30 -18.44 11.80 18.99
N GLN A 31 -19.53 11.53 18.29
CA GLN A 31 -20.25 10.25 18.37
C GLN A 31 -19.81 9.32 17.23
N GLY A 32 -19.69 8.02 17.56
CA GLY A 32 -19.44 6.98 16.56
C GLY A 32 -20.67 6.68 15.70
N GLU A 33 -20.47 5.86 14.68
CA GLU A 33 -21.51 5.42 13.75
C GLU A 33 -21.79 3.93 13.88
N SER A 34 -22.93 3.49 13.36
CA SER A 34 -23.27 2.07 13.32
C SER A 34 -22.37 1.31 12.33
N GLN A 35 -22.27 -0.01 12.51
CA GLN A 35 -21.51 -0.86 11.61
C GLN A 35 -22.01 -0.78 10.16
N GLU A 36 -23.32 -0.66 9.96
CA GLU A 36 -23.94 -0.51 8.64
C GLU A 36 -23.45 0.77 7.95
N GLN A 37 -23.42 1.88 8.68
CA GLN A 37 -22.93 3.17 8.16
C GLN A 37 -21.44 3.08 7.79
N ILE A 38 -20.61 2.44 8.64
CA ILE A 38 -19.19 2.21 8.34
C ILE A 38 -19.03 1.37 7.06
N LEU A 39 -19.83 0.32 6.88
CA LEU A 39 -19.79 -0.50 5.66
C LEU A 39 -20.22 0.30 4.41
N GLU A 40 -21.21 1.18 4.53
CA GLU A 40 -21.61 2.09 3.45
C GLU A 40 -20.48 3.06 3.09
N ARG A 41 -19.80 3.63 4.09
CA ARG A 41 -18.61 4.47 3.88
C ARG A 41 -17.47 3.71 3.20
N CYS A 42 -17.16 2.48 3.61
CA CYS A 42 -16.17 1.65 2.93
C CYS A 42 -16.54 1.41 1.44
N ARG A 43 -17.82 1.16 1.14
CA ARG A 43 -18.29 1.00 -0.25
C ARG A 43 -18.14 2.29 -1.05
N ALA A 44 -18.44 3.45 -0.45
CA ALA A 44 -18.28 4.75 -1.09
C ALA A 44 -16.81 5.04 -1.40
N VAL A 45 -15.92 4.81 -0.44
CA VAL A 45 -14.45 4.95 -0.64
C VAL A 45 -13.98 4.09 -1.80
N ILE A 46 -14.35 2.81 -1.85
CA ILE A 46 -13.97 1.90 -2.94
C ILE A 46 -14.57 2.35 -4.28
N ARG A 47 -15.81 2.84 -4.30
CA ARG A 47 -16.52 3.25 -5.51
C ARG A 47 -15.87 4.47 -6.18
N TYR A 48 -15.55 5.49 -5.39
CA TYR A 48 -15.03 6.77 -5.90
C TYR A 48 -13.50 6.79 -6.03
N SER A 49 -12.81 5.81 -5.44
CA SER A 49 -11.36 5.65 -5.65
C SER A 49 -11.03 5.20 -7.08
N VAL A 50 -9.86 5.61 -7.57
CA VAL A 50 -9.31 5.14 -8.84
C VAL A 50 -8.94 3.67 -8.72
N LYS A 51 -9.34 2.86 -9.71
CA LYS A 51 -9.02 1.44 -9.77
C LYS A 51 -7.66 1.20 -10.41
N THR A 52 -6.60 1.31 -9.61
CA THR A 52 -5.22 1.10 -10.04
C THR A 52 -4.94 -0.31 -10.58
N GLY A 53 -5.74 -1.30 -10.14
CA GLY A 53 -5.70 -2.67 -10.67
C GLY A 53 -6.37 -2.87 -12.04
N HIS A 54 -6.99 -1.83 -12.62
CA HIS A 54 -7.71 -1.96 -13.88
C HIS A 54 -6.73 -2.10 -15.06
N PRO A 55 -6.91 -3.05 -16.01
CA PRO A 55 -6.00 -3.27 -17.14
C PRO A 55 -5.79 -2.08 -18.08
N ARG A 56 -6.66 -1.06 -17.98
CA ARG A 56 -6.59 0.20 -18.75
C ARG A 56 -6.11 1.39 -17.93
N PHE A 57 -5.56 1.16 -16.74
CA PHE A 57 -4.94 2.20 -15.91
C PHE A 57 -3.45 2.30 -16.26
N PHE A 58 -3.06 3.38 -16.94
CA PHE A 58 -1.69 3.64 -17.41
C PHE A 58 -1.13 4.97 -16.87
N ASN A 59 -1.75 5.52 -15.83
CA ASN A 59 -1.45 6.88 -15.35
C ASN A 59 -0.14 6.95 -14.54
N GLN A 60 0.38 5.82 -14.08
CA GLN A 60 1.51 5.74 -13.16
C GLN A 60 2.50 4.66 -13.60
N LEU A 61 3.70 4.67 -13.02
CA LEU A 61 4.72 3.63 -13.21
C LEU A 61 4.36 2.31 -12.51
N PHE A 62 3.18 2.22 -11.89
CA PHE A 62 2.61 1.00 -11.34
C PHE A 62 1.18 0.80 -11.86
N SER A 63 0.80 -0.45 -12.06
CA SER A 63 -0.56 -0.84 -12.46
C SER A 63 -0.78 -2.32 -12.15
N GLY A 64 -2.05 -2.72 -12.02
CA GLY A 64 -2.43 -4.10 -11.76
C GLY A 64 -2.61 -4.43 -10.28
N LEU A 65 -3.13 -5.64 -10.04
CA LEU A 65 -3.40 -6.18 -8.71
C LEU A 65 -2.94 -7.64 -8.68
N ASP A 66 -1.73 -7.88 -8.18
CA ASP A 66 -1.22 -9.23 -8.00
C ASP A 66 -1.91 -9.90 -6.77
N PRO A 67 -2.59 -11.05 -6.92
CA PRO A 67 -3.30 -11.70 -5.84
C PRO A 67 -2.39 -12.16 -4.69
N HIS A 68 -1.16 -12.59 -4.98
CA HIS A 68 -0.22 -13.07 -3.96
C HIS A 68 0.34 -11.91 -3.14
N ALA A 69 0.70 -10.80 -3.81
CA ALA A 69 1.11 -9.57 -3.16
C ALA A 69 -0.02 -8.97 -2.30
N LEU A 70 -1.28 -9.03 -2.78
CA LEU A 70 -2.44 -8.60 -1.98
C LEU A 70 -2.62 -9.47 -0.74
N ALA A 71 -2.50 -10.80 -0.87
CA ALA A 71 -2.56 -11.72 0.27
C ALA A 71 -1.44 -11.42 1.28
N GLY A 72 -0.21 -11.18 0.79
CA GLY A 72 0.92 -10.76 1.62
C GLY A 72 0.62 -9.46 2.39
N ARG A 73 0.09 -8.44 1.72
CA ARG A 73 -0.33 -7.18 2.36
C ARG A 73 -1.38 -7.40 3.44
N ILE A 74 -2.41 -8.21 3.16
CA ILE A 74 -3.45 -8.52 4.15
C ILE A 74 -2.85 -9.21 5.39
N ILE A 75 -1.92 -10.16 5.20
CA ILE A 75 -1.23 -10.83 6.31
C ILE A 75 -0.38 -9.83 7.10
N THR A 76 0.41 -9.00 6.43
CA THR A 76 1.25 -7.97 7.07
C THR A 76 0.41 -7.00 7.90
N GLU A 77 -0.67 -6.44 7.34
CA GLU A 77 -1.58 -5.54 8.07
C GLU A 77 -2.29 -6.25 9.24
N SER A 78 -2.62 -7.54 9.09
CA SER A 78 -3.24 -8.32 10.17
C SER A 78 -2.29 -8.58 11.34
N LEU A 79 -1.00 -8.73 11.07
CA LEU A 79 0.02 -9.00 12.09
C LEU A 79 0.50 -7.71 12.78
N ASN A 80 0.44 -6.55 12.11
CA ASN A 80 0.68 -5.22 12.66
C ASN A 80 1.94 -5.12 13.57
N THR A 81 3.03 -5.77 13.17
CA THR A 81 4.32 -5.71 13.87
C THR A 81 5.25 -4.68 13.23
N SER A 82 6.28 -4.25 13.96
CA SER A 82 7.32 -3.38 13.44
C SER A 82 8.55 -4.18 13.04
N GLN A 83 9.06 -3.95 11.83
CA GLN A 83 10.28 -4.59 11.33
C GLN A 83 11.52 -3.88 11.88
N TYR A 84 11.71 -3.92 13.19
CA TYR A 84 12.80 -3.24 13.89
C TYR A 84 13.80 -4.21 14.52
N THR A 85 13.33 -5.29 15.15
CA THR A 85 14.20 -6.32 15.73
C THR A 85 13.68 -7.72 15.43
N TYR A 86 14.60 -8.68 15.51
CA TYR A 86 14.28 -10.10 15.40
C TYR A 86 13.30 -10.57 16.48
N GLU A 87 13.30 -9.95 17.66
CA GLU A 87 12.42 -10.36 18.77
C GLU A 87 10.93 -10.16 18.46
N ILE A 88 10.59 -9.06 17.78
CA ILE A 88 9.19 -8.71 17.48
C ILE A 88 8.76 -9.08 16.04
N ALA A 89 9.72 -9.32 15.15
CA ALA A 89 9.46 -9.60 13.73
C ALA A 89 10.39 -10.69 13.14
N PRO A 90 10.56 -11.86 13.80
CA PRO A 90 11.60 -12.84 13.43
C PRO A 90 11.46 -13.36 12.00
N VAL A 91 10.22 -13.61 11.57
CA VAL A 91 9.94 -14.11 10.21
C VAL A 91 10.22 -13.04 9.16
N PHE A 92 9.82 -11.78 9.42
CA PHE A 92 10.01 -10.68 8.47
C PHE A 92 11.49 -10.30 8.31
N VAL A 93 12.28 -10.36 9.39
CA VAL A 93 13.73 -10.12 9.35
C VAL A 93 14.43 -11.14 8.44
N LEU A 94 14.14 -12.44 8.60
CA LEU A 94 14.74 -13.48 7.75
C LEU A 94 14.27 -13.40 6.30
N MET A 95 13.01 -13.04 6.07
CA MET A 95 12.49 -12.85 4.70
C MET A 95 13.14 -11.64 4.01
N GLU A 96 13.34 -10.52 4.72
CA GLU A 96 14.02 -9.34 4.19
C GLU A 96 15.46 -9.67 3.79
N GLU A 97 16.19 -10.39 4.64
CA GLU A 97 17.57 -10.82 4.34
C GLU A 97 17.64 -11.62 3.03
N GLU A 98 16.74 -12.59 2.85
CA GLU A 98 16.71 -13.45 1.67
C GLU A 98 16.33 -12.68 0.40
N VAL A 99 15.35 -11.77 0.49
CA VAL A 99 14.96 -10.92 -0.65
C VAL A 99 16.11 -10.00 -1.04
N LEU A 100 16.76 -9.33 -0.09
CA LEU A 100 17.91 -8.47 -0.37
C LEU A 100 19.08 -9.25 -0.96
N ARG A 101 19.37 -10.44 -0.45
CA ARG A 101 20.38 -11.35 -1.00
C ARG A 101 20.06 -11.70 -2.45
N LYS A 102 18.79 -11.99 -2.77
CA LYS A 102 18.37 -12.28 -4.15
C LYS A 102 18.47 -11.07 -5.06
N LEU A 103 18.10 -9.88 -4.60
CA LEU A 103 18.25 -8.63 -5.36
C LEU A 103 19.72 -8.32 -5.65
N ARG A 104 20.61 -8.46 -4.67
CA ARG A 104 22.07 -8.30 -4.87
C ARG A 104 22.61 -9.29 -5.91
N ALA A 105 22.17 -10.54 -5.86
CA ALA A 105 22.56 -11.56 -6.84
C ALA A 105 22.10 -11.21 -8.27
N LEU A 106 20.91 -10.60 -8.44
CA LEU A 106 20.44 -10.13 -9.75
C LEU A 106 21.27 -8.95 -10.30
N VAL A 107 21.84 -8.13 -9.43
CA VAL A 107 22.79 -7.06 -9.80
C VAL A 107 24.17 -7.62 -10.13
N GLY A 108 24.48 -8.86 -9.72
CA GLY A 108 25.77 -9.53 -9.92
C GLY A 108 26.73 -9.43 -8.73
N TRP A 109 26.24 -9.02 -7.54
CA TRP A 109 27.05 -8.96 -6.33
C TRP A 109 26.96 -10.26 -5.51
N SER A 110 28.13 -10.78 -5.12
CA SER A 110 28.24 -11.98 -4.28
C SER A 110 28.13 -11.68 -2.78
N SER A 111 28.32 -10.43 -2.37
CA SER A 111 28.24 -9.96 -0.99
C SER A 111 27.75 -8.50 -0.95
N GLY A 112 27.20 -8.09 0.18
CA GLY A 112 26.76 -6.72 0.40
C GLY A 112 25.65 -6.66 1.45
N ASP A 113 25.23 -5.45 1.78
CA ASP A 113 24.17 -5.15 2.73
C ASP A 113 23.04 -4.37 2.07
N GLY A 114 21.92 -4.17 2.76
CA GLY A 114 20.79 -3.38 2.27
C GLY A 114 19.65 -3.30 3.27
N ILE A 115 18.71 -2.39 3.02
CA ILE A 115 17.49 -2.20 3.81
C ILE A 115 16.37 -1.74 2.88
N PHE A 116 15.12 -2.13 3.16
CA PHE A 116 13.98 -1.53 2.48
C PHE A 116 13.68 -0.14 3.03
N CYS A 117 13.47 0.84 2.15
CA CYS A 117 13.10 2.20 2.52
C CYS A 117 11.67 2.52 2.06
N PRO A 118 10.88 3.28 2.85
CA PRO A 118 9.46 3.53 2.57
C PRO A 118 9.22 4.36 1.30
N VAL A 119 10.20 5.13 0.84
CA VAL A 119 10.21 5.83 -0.46
C VAL A 119 11.65 6.11 -0.89
N SER A 120 11.92 6.07 -2.20
CA SER A 120 13.21 6.42 -2.80
C SER A 120 13.22 7.88 -3.29
N LEU A 121 12.92 8.83 -2.40
CA LEU A 121 13.33 10.22 -2.63
C LEU A 121 14.69 10.42 -1.96
N LEU A 122 15.75 10.20 -2.73
CA LEU A 122 17.10 10.57 -2.33
C LEU A 122 17.18 12.09 -2.40
N HIS A 123 17.31 12.74 -1.24
CA HIS A 123 17.85 14.09 -1.20
C HIS A 123 19.29 14.07 -1.75
N PRO A 124 19.81 15.18 -2.30
CA PRO A 124 21.17 15.25 -2.87
C PRO A 124 22.30 14.84 -1.91
N GLU A 125 22.01 14.71 -0.61
CA GLU A 125 22.99 14.35 0.43
C GLU A 125 23.00 12.85 0.80
N GLY A 126 22.28 11.99 0.06
CA GLY A 126 22.46 10.53 0.16
C GLY A 126 21.98 9.89 1.46
N SER A 127 21.22 10.60 2.30
CA SER A 127 20.61 10.01 3.50
C SER A 127 19.20 9.48 3.18
N CYS A 128 19.04 8.15 3.27
CA CYS A 128 17.73 7.55 3.52
C CYS A 128 17.35 7.90 4.96
N VAL A 129 16.31 8.69 5.14
CA VAL A 129 15.76 8.98 6.48
C VAL A 129 14.98 7.74 6.93
N SER A 130 15.68 6.73 7.47
CA SER A 130 15.05 5.82 8.42
C SER A 130 14.88 6.59 9.72
N GLY A 131 13.64 6.83 10.13
CA GLY A 131 13.33 7.58 11.35
C GLY A 131 14.00 6.96 12.58
N THR A 132 15.13 7.53 12.99
CA THR A 132 15.67 7.40 14.34
C THR A 132 14.90 8.36 15.23
N TRP A 133 14.05 7.83 16.10
CA TRP A 133 13.54 8.54 17.26
C TRP A 133 14.36 8.08 18.46
N HIS A 134 15.04 9.02 19.11
CA HIS A 134 15.75 8.82 20.39
C HIS A 134 14.77 8.57 21.53
#